data_AF-A0A9P3FA98-F1
#
_entry.id   AF-A0A9P3FA98-F1
#
_cell.length_a   1.000
_cell.length_b   1.000
_cell.length_c   1.000
_cell.angle_alpha   90.00
_cell.angle_beta   90.00
_cell.angle_gamma   90.00
#
_symmetry.space_group_name_H-M   'P 1'
#
loop_
_entity.id
_entity.type
_entity.pdbx_description
1 polymer ?
#
loop_
_entity_poly.entity_id
_entity_poly.type
_entity_poly.pdbx_seq_one_letter_code
_entity_poly.pdbx_strand_id
1 'polypeptide(L)'
;MLGYAVFFSLAFVLQLKGLLRRYRKASGDHGDVLDIAAGSLPSARRPKAGDRQVYLGIPQNFRRNIWWTITWAFGTLVYALSVPCCYVLLRMQRKEVKWVWIGFQSIWMLLRLVFFQIAKDADTLKSHPPERKLLAELENGEREKLWNLLLGLARYQISFHPRGSYSYNGALETIETVFKARFQDKLPSLIGEKPDIRITGIVDDTILSAAAWLKGSEHDTLSFYDCCVISVNHDGQTIAIPACRVLYTLDKKQNDEEKGNKPEFVPKGGPNRGRQYVGWCSWMPLPGRQWLQVKSRDLTVTGKDNEIKVMTDSELDERLEKRDMYISLGKADQVRSIVEKSSEIWDDLIDIKRGR
;
A
#
# COMPACT_ATOMS: atom_id res chain seq x y z
N MET A 1 28.49 -42.68 0.41
CA MET A 1 29.41 -41.66 0.94
C MET A 1 29.23 -40.31 0.24
N LEU A 2 29.34 -40.23 -1.10
CA LEU A 2 29.22 -38.98 -1.85
C LEU A 2 27.92 -38.19 -1.58
N GLY A 3 26.75 -38.85 -1.62
CA GLY A 3 25.48 -38.17 -1.35
C GLY A 3 25.40 -37.56 0.06
N TYR A 4 25.94 -38.24 1.06
CA TYR A 4 25.98 -37.74 2.44
C TYR A 4 26.92 -36.56 2.60
N ALA A 5 28.11 -36.61 1.98
CA ALA A 5 29.05 -35.49 1.97
C ALA A 5 28.44 -34.27 1.26
N VAL A 6 27.72 -34.48 0.16
CA VAL A 6 26.99 -33.41 -0.53
C VAL A 6 25.90 -32.81 0.35
N PHE A 7 25.05 -33.61 0.99
CA PHE A 7 24.03 -33.09 1.90
C PHE A 7 24.62 -32.37 3.11
N PHE A 8 25.74 -32.85 3.65
CA PHE A 8 26.43 -32.18 4.75
C PHE A 8 26.96 -30.81 4.31
N SER A 9 27.64 -30.74 3.16
CA SER A 9 28.14 -29.47 2.60
C SER A 9 26.99 -28.50 2.29
N LEU A 10 25.90 -29.01 1.71
CA LEU A 10 24.70 -28.22 1.42
C LEU A 10 24.03 -27.70 2.69
N ALA A 11 23.90 -28.54 3.71
CA ALA A 11 23.40 -28.14 5.02
C ALA A 11 24.32 -27.09 5.66
N PHE A 12 25.64 -27.27 5.59
CA PHE A 12 26.59 -26.28 6.09
C PHE A 12 26.45 -24.93 5.39
N VAL A 13 26.28 -24.92 4.05
CA VAL A 13 26.01 -23.69 3.28
C VAL A 13 24.68 -23.05 3.70
N LEU A 14 23.61 -23.84 3.85
CA LEU A 14 22.33 -23.31 4.34
C LEU A 14 22.43 -22.77 5.78
N GLN A 15 23.29 -23.36 6.62
CA GLN A 15 23.51 -22.92 7.99
C GLN A 15 24.27 -21.58 8.01
N LEU A 16 25.33 -21.46 7.21
CA LEU A 16 26.07 -20.20 7.03
C LEU A 16 25.16 -19.08 6.49
N LYS A 17 24.20 -19.41 5.63
CA LYS A 17 23.19 -18.45 5.13
C LYS A 17 22.02 -18.24 6.10
N GLY A 18 21.97 -18.93 7.23
CA GLY A 18 20.86 -18.83 8.19
C GLY A 18 19.51 -19.34 7.67
N LEU A 19 19.52 -20.24 6.67
CA LEU A 19 18.35 -20.78 5.96
C LEU A 19 17.95 -22.19 6.42
N LEU A 20 18.56 -22.73 7.48
CA LEU A 20 18.26 -24.09 7.96
C LEU A 20 17.20 -24.11 9.06
N ARG A 21 17.30 -23.17 10.00
CA ARG A 21 16.43 -23.03 11.16
C ARG A 21 16.42 -21.57 11.58
N ARG A 22 15.78 -20.69 10.81
CA ARG A 22 15.70 -19.28 11.23
C ARG A 22 14.62 -19.14 12.31
N TYR A 23 14.94 -19.60 13.52
CA TYR A 23 14.41 -19.06 14.76
C TYR A 23 15.33 -17.91 15.13
N ARG A 24 15.01 -16.71 14.64
CA ARG A 24 15.72 -15.50 15.04
C ARG A 24 15.00 -14.91 16.23
N LYS A 25 15.32 -15.45 17.41
CA LYS A 25 15.06 -14.80 18.70
C LYS A 25 15.59 -13.38 18.58
N ALA A 26 14.70 -12.39 18.64
CA ALA A 26 15.01 -10.95 18.68
C ALA A 26 16.09 -10.50 17.68
N SER A 27 15.70 -10.00 16.52
CA SER A 27 16.63 -9.21 15.71
C SER A 27 15.91 -8.03 15.12
N GLY A 28 15.85 -6.97 15.92
CA GLY A 28 15.56 -5.63 15.45
C GLY A 28 16.65 -5.05 14.56
N ASP A 29 17.29 -5.84 13.67
CA ASP A 29 18.20 -5.22 12.71
C ASP A 29 18.46 -5.99 11.39
N HIS A 30 18.50 -7.33 11.36
CA HIS A 30 19.07 -8.01 10.16
C HIS A 30 18.32 -9.25 9.64
N GLY A 31 17.10 -9.54 10.12
CA GLY A 31 16.29 -10.64 9.59
C GLY A 31 15.23 -10.10 8.62
N ASP A 32 15.07 -10.72 7.45
CA ASP A 32 13.96 -10.39 6.53
C ASP A 32 12.63 -10.68 7.25
N VAL A 33 12.03 -9.62 7.77
CA VAL A 33 10.68 -9.63 8.32
C VAL A 33 9.74 -9.02 7.30
N LEU A 34 8.48 -9.47 7.32
CA LEU A 34 7.40 -8.94 6.51
C LEU A 34 6.42 -8.22 7.41
N ASP A 35 6.02 -7.04 6.95
CA ASP A 35 4.83 -6.38 7.45
C ASP A 35 3.70 -6.71 6.47
N ILE A 36 2.53 -7.10 6.99
CA ILE A 36 1.41 -7.61 6.21
C ILE A 36 0.14 -6.87 6.61
N ALA A 37 -0.52 -6.24 5.64
CA ALA A 37 -1.93 -5.86 5.74
C ALA A 37 -2.78 -6.97 5.12
N ALA A 38 -3.68 -7.54 5.91
CA ALA A 38 -4.51 -8.67 5.54
C ALA A 38 -6.01 -8.37 5.75
N GLY A 39 -6.84 -9.08 4.98
CA GLY A 39 -8.29 -8.94 5.01
C GLY A 39 -8.88 -8.39 3.72
N SER A 40 -10.06 -7.79 3.81
CA SER A 40 -10.73 -7.18 2.65
C SER A 40 -10.12 -5.83 2.36
N LEU A 41 -9.06 -5.83 1.55
CA LEU A 41 -8.33 -4.61 1.20
C LEU A 41 -9.24 -3.60 0.48
N PRO A 42 -9.20 -2.31 0.88
CA PRO A 42 -10.00 -1.26 0.29
C PRO A 42 -9.64 -1.08 -1.18
N SER A 43 -10.66 -0.90 -2.02
CA SER A 43 -10.49 -0.43 -3.40
C SER A 43 -11.80 0.19 -3.88
N ALA A 44 -11.74 1.04 -4.90
CA ALA A 44 -12.95 1.59 -5.50
C ALA A 44 -13.92 0.51 -6.04
N ARG A 45 -13.42 -0.70 -6.36
CA ARG A 45 -14.24 -1.85 -6.79
C ARG A 45 -14.78 -2.70 -5.65
N ARG A 46 -14.15 -2.63 -4.47
CA ARG A 46 -14.55 -3.34 -3.25
C ARG A 46 -14.62 -2.32 -2.11
N PRO A 47 -15.67 -1.49 -2.09
CA PRO A 47 -15.71 -0.33 -1.20
C PRO A 47 -15.97 -0.71 0.26
N LYS A 48 -16.65 -1.83 0.51
CA LYS A 48 -17.03 -2.24 1.88
C LYS A 48 -15.79 -2.63 2.70
N ALA A 49 -15.67 -2.02 3.88
CA ALA A 49 -14.76 -2.46 4.91
C ALA A 49 -15.17 -3.87 5.39
N GLY A 50 -14.30 -4.85 5.19
CA GLY A 50 -14.45 -6.18 5.77
C GLY A 50 -13.45 -6.39 6.91
N ASP A 51 -13.09 -7.64 7.16
CA ASP A 51 -12.03 -7.96 8.12
C ASP A 51 -10.74 -7.21 7.78
N ARG A 52 -10.09 -6.65 8.81
CA ARG A 52 -8.82 -5.92 8.72
C ARG A 52 -7.86 -6.46 9.77
N GLN A 53 -6.65 -6.77 9.35
CA GLN A 53 -5.60 -7.22 10.24
C GLN A 53 -4.27 -6.68 9.75
N VAL A 54 -3.48 -6.14 10.67
CA VAL A 54 -2.11 -5.71 10.40
C VAL A 54 -1.19 -6.55 11.25
N TYR A 55 -0.19 -7.13 10.61
CA TYR A 55 0.85 -7.89 11.26
C TYR A 55 2.19 -7.24 10.96
N LEU A 56 2.90 -6.85 12.01
CA LEU A 56 4.22 -6.25 11.89
C LEU A 56 5.29 -7.28 12.27
N GLY A 57 6.40 -7.29 11.55
CA GLY A 57 7.56 -8.10 11.90
C GLY A 57 7.38 -9.61 11.73
N ILE A 58 6.49 -10.09 10.84
CA ILE A 58 6.32 -11.53 10.58
C ILE A 58 7.62 -12.09 10.00
N PRO A 59 8.24 -13.12 10.59
CA PRO A 59 9.43 -13.73 10.01
C PRO A 59 9.12 -14.32 8.64
N GLN A 60 9.92 -13.99 7.63
CA GLN A 60 9.78 -14.63 6.33
C GLN A 60 10.01 -16.14 6.44
N ASN A 61 9.17 -16.90 5.75
CA ASN A 61 9.41 -18.33 5.59
C ASN A 61 10.67 -18.54 4.74
N PHE A 62 11.76 -18.90 5.40
CA PHE A 62 13.07 -19.15 4.78
C PHE A 62 13.02 -20.24 3.71
N ARG A 63 12.02 -21.14 3.74
CA ARG A 63 11.83 -22.19 2.72
C ARG A 63 11.43 -21.62 1.35
N ARG A 64 10.95 -20.37 1.29
CA ARG A 64 10.72 -19.66 0.01
C ARG A 64 12.00 -19.13 -0.62
N ASN A 65 13.13 -19.17 0.09
CA ASN A 65 14.40 -18.72 -0.46
C ASN A 65 14.87 -19.66 -1.58
N ILE A 66 15.27 -19.10 -2.72
CA ILE A 66 15.70 -19.88 -3.89
C ILE A 66 16.88 -20.82 -3.58
N TRP A 67 17.79 -20.42 -2.68
CA TRP A 67 18.91 -21.26 -2.26
C TRP A 67 18.45 -22.50 -1.51
N TRP A 68 17.40 -22.37 -0.69
CA TRP A 68 16.80 -23.51 -0.01
C TRP A 68 16.27 -24.51 -1.04
N THR A 69 15.49 -24.04 -2.02
CA THR A 69 14.95 -24.87 -3.11
C THR A 69 16.05 -25.55 -3.93
N ILE A 70 17.07 -24.79 -4.36
CA ILE A 70 18.20 -25.31 -5.15
C ILE A 70 18.94 -26.39 -4.37
N THR A 71 19.23 -26.14 -3.09
CA THR A 71 19.91 -27.10 -2.22
C THR A 71 19.16 -28.43 -2.15
N TRP A 72 17.86 -28.40 -1.89
CA TRP A 72 17.08 -29.64 -1.80
C TRP A 72 16.89 -30.32 -3.15
N ALA A 73 16.73 -29.57 -4.24
CA ALA A 73 16.65 -30.13 -5.58
C ALA A 73 17.95 -30.86 -5.96
N PHE A 74 19.10 -30.22 -5.73
CA PHE A 74 20.42 -30.80 -6.01
C PHE A 74 20.71 -32.00 -5.11
N GLY A 75 20.44 -31.90 -3.81
CA GLY A 75 20.60 -33.01 -2.88
C GLY A 75 19.74 -34.22 -3.28
N THR A 76 18.49 -33.98 -3.68
CA THR A 76 17.57 -35.03 -4.16
C THR A 76 18.12 -35.72 -5.41
N LEU A 77 18.61 -34.95 -6.37
CA LEU A 77 19.20 -35.48 -7.60
C LEU A 77 20.43 -36.37 -7.31
N VAL A 78 21.35 -35.89 -6.47
CA VAL A 78 22.54 -36.66 -6.08
C VAL A 78 22.14 -37.95 -5.36
N TYR A 79 21.12 -37.91 -4.50
CA TYR A 79 20.65 -39.10 -3.81
C TYR A 79 20.02 -40.11 -4.78
N ALA A 80 19.13 -39.65 -5.65
CA ALA A 80 18.45 -40.45 -6.65
C ALA A 80 19.44 -41.18 -7.57
N LEU A 81 20.55 -40.53 -7.93
CA LEU A 81 21.62 -41.14 -8.72
C LEU A 81 22.52 -42.06 -7.89
N SER A 82 22.79 -41.71 -6.62
CA SER A 82 23.68 -42.49 -5.76
C SER A 82 23.12 -43.86 -5.40
N VAL A 83 21.80 -44.00 -5.28
CA VAL A 83 21.15 -45.25 -4.86
C VAL A 83 21.35 -46.37 -5.92
N PRO A 84 21.00 -46.19 -7.20
CA PRO A 84 21.28 -47.17 -8.25
C PRO A 84 22.77 -47.49 -8.38
N CYS A 85 23.64 -46.47 -8.34
CA CYS A 85 25.08 -46.67 -8.39
C CYS A 85 25.58 -47.53 -7.22
N CYS A 86 25.06 -47.31 -6.01
CA CYS A 86 25.38 -48.14 -4.84
C CYS A 86 24.92 -49.58 -5.05
N TYR A 87 23.73 -49.83 -5.60
CA TYR A 87 23.26 -51.19 -5.87
C TYR A 87 24.13 -51.93 -6.90
N VAL A 88 24.54 -51.24 -7.98
CA VAL A 88 25.43 -51.81 -8.99
C VAL A 88 26.79 -52.15 -8.38
N LEU A 89 27.39 -51.23 -7.62
CA LEU A 89 28.67 -51.46 -6.95
C LEU A 89 28.57 -52.59 -5.93
N LEU A 90 27.49 -52.61 -5.14
CA LEU A 90 27.27 -53.62 -4.11
C LEU A 90 27.15 -55.03 -4.72
N ARG A 91 26.57 -55.17 -5.92
CA ARG A 91 26.49 -56.44 -6.65
C ARG A 91 27.88 -57.06 -6.86
N MET A 92 28.88 -56.22 -7.14
CA MET A 92 30.26 -56.62 -7.43
C MET A 92 31.10 -56.95 -6.19
N GLN A 93 30.60 -56.70 -4.98
CA GLN A 93 31.34 -56.89 -3.74
C GLN A 93 31.13 -58.28 -3.10
N ARG A 94 32.08 -58.66 -2.23
CA ARG A 94 32.02 -59.90 -1.44
C ARG A 94 30.84 -59.90 -0.45
N LYS A 95 30.41 -61.10 -0.02
CA LYS A 95 29.21 -61.28 0.82
C LYS A 95 29.35 -60.56 2.17
N GLU A 96 30.54 -60.54 2.74
CA GLU A 96 30.84 -59.90 4.02
C GLU A 96 30.59 -58.39 3.95
N VAL A 97 31.03 -57.75 2.86
CA VAL A 97 30.82 -56.31 2.60
C VAL A 97 29.33 -55.99 2.45
N LYS A 98 28.55 -56.88 1.81
CA LYS A 98 27.09 -56.72 1.68
C LYS A 98 26.40 -56.71 3.04
N TRP A 99 26.78 -57.63 3.93
CA TRP A 99 26.22 -57.70 5.28
C TRP A 99 26.58 -56.49 6.14
N VAL A 100 27.84 -56.04 6.08
CA VAL A 100 28.27 -54.81 6.75
C VAL A 100 27.49 -53.60 6.25
N TRP A 101 27.27 -53.50 4.92
CA TRP A 101 26.48 -52.41 4.34
C TRP A 101 25.01 -52.45 4.78
N ILE A 102 24.38 -53.62 4.78
CA ILE A 102 23.00 -53.79 5.25
C ILE A 102 22.89 -53.39 6.72
N GLY A 103 23.79 -53.89 7.58
CA GLY A 103 23.81 -53.54 9.00
C GLY A 103 23.96 -52.05 9.22
N PHE A 104 24.86 -51.39 8.48
CA PHE A 104 24.99 -49.93 8.53
C PHE A 104 23.71 -49.20 8.12
N GLN A 105 23.05 -49.60 7.02
CA GLN A 105 21.79 -48.97 6.58
C GLN A 105 20.68 -49.16 7.62
N SER A 106 20.57 -50.35 8.21
CA SER A 106 19.57 -50.65 9.24
C SER A 106 19.78 -49.80 10.50
N ILE A 107 21.02 -49.72 11.00
CA ILE A 107 21.36 -48.87 12.16
C ILE A 107 21.08 -47.41 11.84
N TRP A 108 21.47 -46.95 10.64
CA TRP A 108 21.26 -45.57 10.23
C TRP A 108 19.77 -45.21 10.13
N MET A 109 18.95 -46.10 9.55
CA MET A 109 17.50 -45.91 9.49
C MET A 109 16.87 -45.86 10.88
N LEU A 110 17.33 -46.71 11.81
CA LEU A 110 16.90 -46.67 13.21
C LEU A 110 17.25 -45.32 13.86
N LEU A 111 18.49 -44.85 13.71
CA LEU A 111 18.93 -43.55 14.22
C LEU A 111 18.12 -42.39 13.63
N ARG A 112 17.79 -42.43 12.33
CA ARG A 112 16.96 -41.42 11.68
C ARG A 112 15.53 -41.42 12.21
N LEU A 113 14.97 -42.60 12.46
CA LEU A 113 13.64 -42.75 13.03
C LEU A 113 13.59 -42.23 14.47
N VAL A 114 14.59 -42.56 15.29
CA VAL A 114 14.77 -42.01 16.64
C VAL A 114 14.90 -40.49 16.60
N PHE A 115 15.77 -39.96 15.74
CA PHE A 115 15.92 -38.52 15.55
C PHE A 115 14.61 -37.84 15.15
N PHE A 116 13.86 -38.41 14.20
CA PHE A 116 12.57 -37.86 13.77
C PHE A 116 11.55 -37.81 14.92
N GLN A 117 11.54 -38.82 15.79
CA GLN A 117 10.66 -38.83 16.96
C GLN A 117 11.08 -37.80 18.02
N ILE A 118 12.38 -37.59 18.22
CA ILE A 118 12.92 -36.59 19.15
C ILE A 118 12.75 -35.16 18.59
N ALA A 119 12.88 -35.00 17.28
CA ALA A 119 12.83 -33.72 16.58
C ALA A 119 11.41 -33.28 16.17
N LYS A 120 10.35 -33.84 16.78
CA LYS A 120 8.95 -33.49 16.48
C LYS A 120 8.66 -31.99 16.49
N ASP A 121 9.36 -31.24 17.34
CA ASP A 121 9.23 -29.78 17.47
C ASP A 121 10.13 -28.98 16.51
N ALA A 122 11.04 -29.64 15.77
CA ALA A 122 12.02 -28.97 14.91
C ALA A 122 11.42 -28.45 13.60
N ASP A 123 10.30 -29.02 13.16
CA ASP A 123 9.59 -28.62 11.93
C ASP A 123 8.49 -27.58 12.16
N THR A 124 7.94 -27.53 13.37
CA THR A 124 7.04 -26.45 13.77
C THR A 124 7.86 -25.19 13.98
N LEU A 125 7.72 -24.20 13.08
CA LEU A 125 8.05 -22.82 13.39
C LEU A 125 7.29 -22.48 14.68
N LYS A 126 7.98 -22.47 15.83
CA LYS A 126 7.48 -21.84 17.06
C LYS A 126 7.48 -20.34 16.82
N SER A 127 6.58 -19.85 15.96
CA SER A 127 6.23 -18.45 15.94
C SER A 127 5.49 -18.19 17.24
N HIS A 128 6.02 -17.32 18.09
CA HIS A 128 5.21 -16.77 19.17
C HIS A 128 3.91 -16.24 18.55
N PRO A 129 2.74 -16.52 19.14
CA PRO A 129 1.51 -15.91 18.67
C PRO A 129 1.74 -14.38 18.63
N PRO A 130 1.30 -13.70 17.56
CA PRO A 130 1.53 -12.27 17.42
C PRO A 130 0.93 -11.56 18.63
N GLU A 131 1.72 -10.67 19.25
CA GLU A 131 1.24 -9.81 20.32
C GLU A 131 0.28 -8.78 19.72
N ARG A 132 -0.92 -8.68 20.29
CA ARG A 132 -1.89 -7.67 19.88
C ARG A 132 -1.57 -6.37 20.62
N LYS A 133 -1.12 -5.37 19.88
CA LYS A 133 -0.91 -4.00 20.38
C LYS A 133 -1.98 -3.04 19.87
N LEU A 134 -2.35 -2.06 20.68
CA LEU A 134 -3.14 -0.91 20.24
C LEU A 134 -2.25 0.07 19.47
N LEU A 135 -2.86 0.90 18.61
CA LEU A 135 -2.13 1.91 17.84
C LEU A 135 -1.34 2.88 18.74
N ALA A 136 -1.90 3.23 19.90
CA ALA A 136 -1.27 4.10 20.90
C ALA A 136 0.00 3.46 21.52
N GLU A 137 0.06 2.14 21.58
CA GLU A 137 1.15 1.37 22.20
C GLU A 137 2.32 1.10 21.24
N LEU A 138 2.18 1.47 19.95
CA LEU A 138 3.23 1.23 18.97
C LEU A 138 4.45 2.12 19.23
N GLU A 139 5.62 1.48 19.22
CA GLU A 139 6.91 2.18 19.25
C GLU A 139 7.17 2.91 17.92
N ASN A 140 8.09 3.88 17.91
CA ASN A 140 8.41 4.67 16.71
C ASN A 140 8.78 3.80 15.49
N GLY A 141 9.55 2.73 15.69
CA GLY A 141 9.92 1.82 14.60
C GLY A 141 8.74 0.97 14.09
N GLU A 142 7.79 0.63 14.95
CA GLU A 142 6.55 -0.07 14.56
C GLU A 142 5.61 0.86 13.80
N ARG A 143 5.52 2.14 14.22
CA ARG A 143 4.77 3.18 13.51
C ARG A 143 5.32 3.45 12.12
N GLU A 144 6.64 3.45 11.96
CA GLU A 144 7.27 3.59 10.64
C GLU A 144 6.89 2.40 9.71
N LYS A 145 6.90 1.17 10.23
CA LYS A 145 6.43 0.00 9.47
C LYS A 145 4.96 0.09 9.10
N LEU A 146 4.11 0.51 10.05
CA LEU A 146 2.69 0.75 9.80
C LEU A 146 2.47 1.84 8.74
N TRP A 147 3.26 2.91 8.80
CA TRP A 147 3.26 3.99 7.81
C TRP A 147 3.62 3.46 6.42
N ASN A 148 4.67 2.65 6.30
CA ASN A 148 5.07 2.03 5.04
C ASN A 148 3.98 1.09 4.49
N LEU A 149 3.30 0.35 5.37
CA LEU A 149 2.13 -0.45 4.98
C LEU A 149 0.98 0.41 4.47
N LEU A 150 0.68 1.54 5.12
CA LEU A 150 -0.34 2.48 4.67
C LEU A 150 -0.03 3.00 3.26
N LEU A 151 1.22 3.42 3.01
CA LEU A 151 1.66 3.85 1.68
C LEU A 151 1.59 2.71 0.65
N GLY A 152 1.93 1.49 1.05
CA GLY A 152 1.75 0.30 0.21
C GLY A 152 0.29 0.04 -0.13
N LEU A 153 -0.63 0.24 0.82
CA LEU A 153 -2.06 0.11 0.61
C LEU A 153 -2.63 1.21 -0.29
N ALA A 154 -2.15 2.45 -0.15
CA ALA A 154 -2.50 3.53 -1.05
C ALA A 154 -2.03 3.24 -2.49
N ARG A 155 -0.80 2.73 -2.67
CA ARG A 155 -0.30 2.27 -3.99
C ARG A 155 -1.18 1.17 -4.58
N TYR A 156 -1.57 0.19 -3.77
CA TYR A 156 -2.52 -0.84 -4.18
C TYR A 156 -3.84 -0.22 -4.67
N GLN A 157 -4.43 0.68 -3.89
CA GLN A 157 -5.67 1.37 -4.27
C GLN A 157 -5.53 2.15 -5.59
N ILE A 158 -4.41 2.86 -5.78
CA ILE A 158 -4.10 3.58 -7.03
C ILE A 158 -4.06 2.62 -8.24
N SER A 159 -3.43 1.44 -8.10
CA SER A 159 -3.35 0.46 -9.20
C SER A 159 -4.71 -0.08 -9.65
N PHE A 160 -5.69 -0.13 -8.75
CA PHE A 160 -7.05 -0.59 -9.05
C PHE A 160 -8.06 0.56 -9.21
N HIS A 161 -7.59 1.81 -9.18
CA HIS A 161 -8.48 2.98 -9.20
C HIS A 161 -9.10 3.18 -10.59
N PRO A 162 -10.41 3.46 -10.71
CA PRO A 162 -11.09 3.69 -12.00
C PRO A 162 -10.54 4.91 -12.76
N ARG A 163 -9.90 5.85 -12.05
CA ARG A 163 -9.23 7.00 -12.66
C ARG A 163 -7.89 6.67 -13.33
N GLY A 164 -7.39 5.46 -13.16
CA GLY A 164 -6.06 5.05 -13.61
C GLY A 164 -4.94 5.62 -12.72
N SER A 165 -3.83 4.89 -12.64
CA SER A 165 -2.69 5.25 -11.80
C SER A 165 -2.05 6.59 -12.16
N TYR A 166 -2.08 6.96 -13.44
CA TYR A 166 -1.57 8.24 -13.96
C TYR A 166 -2.23 9.47 -13.31
N SER A 167 -3.44 9.34 -12.79
CA SER A 167 -4.16 10.44 -12.14
C SER A 167 -3.56 10.79 -10.77
N TYR A 168 -2.77 9.90 -10.18
CA TYR A 168 -2.20 10.02 -8.82
C TYR A 168 -0.67 10.18 -8.82
N ASN A 169 -0.07 10.50 -9.97
CA ASN A 169 1.36 10.73 -10.07
C ASN A 169 1.79 11.88 -9.13
N GLY A 170 2.85 11.66 -8.35
CA GLY A 170 3.40 12.65 -7.41
C GLY A 170 2.69 12.79 -6.06
N ALA A 171 1.51 12.19 -5.86
CA ALA A 171 0.80 12.27 -4.57
C ALA A 171 1.62 11.67 -3.41
N LEU A 172 2.20 10.49 -3.65
CA LEU A 172 3.05 9.82 -2.65
C LEU A 172 4.42 10.50 -2.44
N GLU A 173 4.90 11.25 -3.44
CA GLU A 173 6.21 11.91 -3.38
C GLU A 173 6.15 13.21 -2.55
N THR A 174 4.97 13.84 -2.48
CA THR A 174 4.79 15.13 -1.81
C THR A 174 4.17 15.04 -0.43
N ILE A 175 3.85 13.83 0.05
CA ILE A 175 3.18 13.61 1.33
C ILE A 175 3.92 14.25 2.51
N GLU A 176 5.25 14.10 2.58
CA GLU A 176 6.05 14.65 3.67
C GLU A 176 6.01 16.19 3.70
N THR A 177 5.81 16.84 2.56
CA THR A 177 5.59 18.29 2.49
C THR A 177 4.28 18.68 3.16
N VAL A 178 3.21 17.90 2.95
CA VAL A 178 1.90 18.14 3.58
C VAL A 178 1.97 17.94 5.08
N PHE A 179 2.67 16.91 5.56
CA PHE A 179 2.85 16.71 7.01
C PHE A 179 3.67 17.81 7.69
N LYS A 180 4.67 18.37 7.01
CA LYS A 180 5.47 19.49 7.54
C LYS A 180 4.73 20.82 7.54
N ALA A 181 3.67 20.95 6.73
CA ALA A 181 2.88 22.15 6.66
C ALA A 181 2.02 22.36 7.91
N ARG A 182 1.69 23.61 8.20
CA ARG A 182 0.74 23.95 9.27
C ARG A 182 -0.68 23.64 8.80
N PHE A 183 -1.36 22.71 9.47
CA PHE A 183 -2.75 22.40 9.14
C PHE A 183 -3.68 23.55 9.55
N GLN A 184 -4.61 23.92 8.68
CA GLN A 184 -5.67 24.90 8.91
C GLN A 184 -6.94 24.45 8.21
N ASP A 185 -8.11 24.66 8.83
CA ASP A 185 -9.40 24.28 8.25
C ASP A 185 -9.75 25.11 7.00
N LYS A 186 -9.18 26.32 6.90
CA LYS A 186 -9.44 27.28 5.82
C LYS A 186 -8.16 27.98 5.41
N LEU A 187 -8.08 28.37 4.15
CA LEU A 187 -7.00 29.22 3.66
C LEU A 187 -7.18 30.64 4.24
N PRO A 188 -6.10 31.37 4.56
CA PRO A 188 -6.21 32.79 4.88
C PRO A 188 -6.89 33.57 3.75
N SER A 189 -7.53 34.69 4.10
CA SER A 189 -8.14 35.59 3.10
C SER A 189 -7.09 36.01 2.07
N LEU A 190 -7.42 35.82 0.80
CA LEU A 190 -6.56 36.18 -0.31
C LEU A 190 -6.69 37.68 -0.54
N ILE A 191 -5.66 38.44 -0.15
CA ILE A 191 -5.61 39.90 -0.33
C ILE A 191 -4.97 40.18 -1.69
N GLY A 192 -5.72 40.80 -2.61
CA GLY A 192 -5.23 41.23 -3.94
C GLY A 192 -5.89 40.52 -5.12
N GLU A 193 -5.78 41.11 -6.32
CA GLU A 193 -6.46 40.63 -7.54
C GLU A 193 -5.88 39.31 -8.11
N LYS A 194 -4.65 38.93 -7.72
CA LYS A 194 -3.99 37.68 -8.12
C LYS A 194 -3.19 37.08 -6.96
N PRO A 195 -3.77 36.15 -6.20
CA PRO A 195 -3.06 35.51 -5.11
C PRO A 195 -1.96 34.57 -5.65
N ASP A 196 -0.72 34.73 -5.21
CA ASP A 196 0.42 33.86 -5.56
C ASP A 196 0.34 32.56 -4.76
N ILE A 197 -0.54 31.65 -5.20
CA ILE A 197 -0.76 30.37 -4.55
C ILE A 197 -0.05 29.29 -5.33
N ARG A 198 0.92 28.64 -4.67
CA ARG A 198 1.61 27.50 -5.23
C ARG A 198 1.24 26.25 -4.46
N ILE A 199 0.65 25.26 -5.13
CA ILE A 199 0.48 23.93 -4.53
C ILE A 199 1.86 23.28 -4.41
N THR A 200 2.15 22.76 -3.22
CA THR A 200 3.45 22.18 -2.84
C THR A 200 3.38 20.68 -2.58
N GLY A 201 2.19 20.15 -2.29
CA GLY A 201 1.98 18.73 -2.05
C GLY A 201 0.51 18.38 -1.83
N ILE A 202 0.19 17.10 -1.97
CA ILE A 202 -1.18 16.60 -1.82
C ILE A 202 -1.19 15.24 -1.16
N VAL A 203 -2.13 15.06 -0.22
CA VAL A 203 -2.57 13.77 0.29
C VAL A 203 -3.94 13.47 -0.30
N ASP A 204 -4.00 12.50 -1.20
CA ASP A 204 -5.20 12.16 -1.97
C ASP A 204 -6.11 11.14 -1.28
N ASP A 205 -7.31 10.97 -1.85
CA ASP A 205 -8.37 10.05 -1.41
C ASP A 205 -7.86 8.63 -1.11
N THR A 206 -6.95 8.10 -1.93
CA THR A 206 -6.37 6.76 -1.73
C THR A 206 -5.55 6.62 -0.44
N ILE A 207 -4.86 7.69 -0.02
CA ILE A 207 -4.06 7.71 1.21
C ILE A 207 -4.98 7.88 2.41
N LEU A 208 -5.95 8.80 2.31
CA LEU A 208 -6.95 9.00 3.35
C LEU A 208 -7.77 7.73 3.57
N SER A 209 -8.32 7.14 2.50
CA SER A 209 -9.03 5.85 2.54
C SER A 209 -8.20 4.73 3.15
N ALA A 210 -6.89 4.66 2.84
CA ALA A 210 -6.00 3.69 3.48
C ALA A 210 -5.89 3.90 5.01
N ALA A 211 -5.81 5.16 5.46
CA ALA A 211 -5.83 5.49 6.89
C ALA A 211 -7.15 5.10 7.56
N ALA A 212 -8.30 5.45 6.97
CA ALA A 212 -9.61 5.05 7.48
C ALA A 212 -9.73 3.53 7.63
N TRP A 213 -9.29 2.77 6.61
CA TRP A 213 -9.36 1.32 6.67
C TRP A 213 -8.49 0.76 7.80
N LEU A 214 -7.28 1.30 8.00
CA LEU A 214 -6.38 0.88 9.08
C LEU A 214 -6.95 1.22 10.47
N LYS A 215 -7.53 2.41 10.63
CA LYS A 215 -8.20 2.85 11.87
C LYS A 215 -9.53 2.15 12.10
N GLY A 216 -10.10 1.57 11.05
CA GLY A 216 -11.30 0.79 11.13
C GLY A 216 -12.60 1.56 11.02
N SER A 217 -12.57 2.64 10.25
CA SER A 217 -13.75 3.43 9.93
C SER A 217 -14.89 2.55 9.39
N GLU A 218 -16.12 2.90 9.74
CA GLU A 218 -17.34 2.28 9.20
C GLU A 218 -17.64 2.76 7.77
N HIS A 219 -16.99 3.84 7.35
CA HIS A 219 -17.12 4.39 6.01
C HIS A 219 -16.47 3.50 4.96
N ASP A 220 -17.16 3.37 3.82
CA ASP A 220 -16.63 2.65 2.68
C ASP A 220 -15.57 3.48 1.95
N THR A 221 -14.74 2.84 1.12
CA THR A 221 -13.70 3.56 0.34
C THR A 221 -14.28 4.68 -0.54
N LEU A 222 -15.53 4.56 -0.98
CA LEU A 222 -16.19 5.58 -1.81
C LEU A 222 -16.66 6.79 -0.99
N SER A 223 -16.80 6.67 0.32
CA SER A 223 -17.13 7.79 1.22
C SER A 223 -16.01 8.82 1.28
N PHE A 224 -14.77 8.38 1.04
CA PHE A 224 -13.57 9.24 0.97
C PHE A 224 -13.21 9.65 -0.46
N TYR A 225 -14.05 9.28 -1.44
CA TYR A 225 -13.84 9.68 -2.82
C TYR A 225 -13.83 11.20 -2.94
N ASP A 226 -12.87 11.75 -3.69
CA ASP A 226 -12.64 13.19 -3.84
C ASP A 226 -12.14 13.93 -2.58
N CYS A 227 -11.96 13.23 -1.45
CA CYS A 227 -11.32 13.82 -0.27
C CYS A 227 -9.82 14.01 -0.53
N CYS A 228 -9.26 15.13 -0.07
CA CYS A 228 -7.83 15.35 -0.07
C CYS A 228 -7.42 16.42 0.94
N VAL A 229 -6.12 16.46 1.26
CA VAL A 229 -5.48 17.56 1.96
C VAL A 229 -4.40 18.12 1.05
N ILE A 230 -4.46 19.42 0.78
CA ILE A 230 -3.54 20.11 -0.13
C ILE A 230 -2.65 21.02 0.68
N SER A 231 -1.33 20.93 0.48
CA SER A 231 -0.40 21.93 0.99
C SER A 231 -0.14 23.01 -0.05
N VAL A 232 -0.28 24.27 0.37
CA VAL A 232 -0.03 25.45 -0.46
C VAL A 232 1.01 26.36 0.17
N ASN A 233 1.82 27.01 -0.64
CA ASN A 233 2.62 28.14 -0.22
C ASN A 233 1.79 29.41 -0.39
N HIS A 234 1.60 30.13 0.71
CA HIS A 234 0.89 31.41 0.79
C HIS A 234 1.74 32.36 1.62
N ASP A 235 2.14 33.49 1.05
CA ASP A 235 3.00 34.50 1.69
C ASP A 235 4.28 33.91 2.33
N GLY A 236 4.91 32.95 1.66
CA GLY A 236 6.13 32.29 2.14
C GLY A 236 5.90 31.21 3.21
N GLN A 237 4.67 31.01 3.67
CA GLN A 237 4.31 29.94 4.61
C GLN A 237 3.67 28.77 3.89
N THR A 238 4.01 27.54 4.31
CA THR A 238 3.37 26.32 3.79
C THR A 238 2.23 25.88 4.72
N ILE A 239 1.01 25.86 4.19
CA ILE A 239 -0.22 25.56 4.93
C ILE A 239 -0.87 24.33 4.31
N ALA A 240 -1.30 23.36 5.13
CA ALA A 240 -2.09 22.21 4.71
C ALA A 240 -3.57 22.47 5.00
N ILE A 241 -4.44 22.19 4.02
CA ILE A 241 -5.86 22.57 4.08
C ILE A 241 -6.70 21.41 3.55
N PRO A 242 -7.79 21.03 4.23
CA PRO A 242 -8.72 20.06 3.70
C PRO A 242 -9.39 20.62 2.44
N ALA A 243 -9.51 19.78 1.43
CA ALA A 243 -10.05 20.17 0.14
C ALA A 243 -10.93 19.07 -0.45
N CYS A 244 -11.67 19.44 -1.48
CA CYS A 244 -12.36 18.52 -2.37
C CYS A 244 -11.65 18.56 -3.72
N ARG A 245 -11.24 17.41 -4.25
CA ARG A 245 -10.50 17.31 -5.51
C ARG A 245 -11.13 16.29 -6.44
N VAL A 246 -11.59 16.77 -7.58
CA VAL A 246 -12.28 15.96 -8.60
C VAL A 246 -11.50 15.93 -9.90
N LEU A 247 -11.53 14.78 -10.55
CA LEU A 247 -11.00 14.64 -11.91
C LEU A 247 -12.09 15.07 -12.90
N TYR A 248 -11.81 16.10 -13.70
CA TYR A 248 -12.74 16.64 -14.69
C TYR A 248 -12.24 16.36 -16.11
N THR A 249 -13.15 16.39 -17.08
CA THR A 249 -12.81 16.16 -18.50
C THR A 249 -12.43 17.47 -19.19
N LEU A 250 -11.30 17.49 -19.91
CA LEU A 250 -10.82 18.65 -20.67
C LEU A 250 -11.61 18.84 -21.98
N ASP A 251 -12.01 17.73 -22.60
CA ASP A 251 -12.88 17.76 -23.76
C ASP A 251 -14.29 18.17 -23.36
N LYS A 252 -14.72 19.33 -23.86
CA LYS A 252 -16.14 19.57 -24.03
C LYS A 252 -16.61 18.54 -25.06
N LYS A 253 -17.41 17.55 -24.68
CA LYS A 253 -18.26 16.87 -25.67
C LYS A 253 -18.92 18.01 -26.44
N GLN A 254 -18.68 18.10 -27.76
CA GLN A 254 -19.63 18.79 -28.61
C GLN A 254 -20.96 18.11 -28.29
N ASN A 255 -21.84 18.82 -27.60
CA ASN A 255 -23.20 18.37 -27.44
C ASN A 255 -23.69 18.23 -28.88
N ASP A 256 -23.92 16.99 -29.29
CA ASP A 256 -24.58 16.69 -30.54
C ASP A 256 -26.01 17.21 -30.34
N GLU A 257 -26.23 18.49 -30.66
CA GLU A 257 -27.50 19.20 -30.40
C GLU A 257 -28.67 18.47 -31.06
N GLU A 258 -28.40 17.73 -32.15
CA GLU A 258 -29.36 16.87 -32.84
C GLU A 258 -29.82 15.66 -32.01
N LYS A 259 -29.05 15.20 -31.01
CA LYS A 259 -29.43 14.05 -30.17
C LYS A 259 -30.14 14.39 -28.87
N GLY A 260 -30.29 15.68 -28.53
CA GLY A 260 -30.99 16.10 -27.31
C GLY A 260 -30.44 15.54 -25.99
N ASN A 261 -29.25 14.93 -26.00
CA ASN A 261 -28.67 14.27 -24.84
C ASN A 261 -28.09 15.33 -23.90
N LYS A 262 -28.81 15.60 -22.81
CA LYS A 262 -28.30 16.41 -21.70
C LYS A 262 -26.99 15.79 -21.18
N PRO A 263 -26.00 16.60 -20.74
CA PRO A 263 -24.81 16.08 -20.11
C PRO A 263 -25.20 15.26 -18.87
N GLU A 264 -24.98 13.94 -18.97
CA GLU A 264 -25.18 13.00 -17.87
C GLU A 264 -24.10 13.21 -16.80
N PHE A 265 -24.50 13.11 -15.53
CA PHE A 265 -23.54 13.01 -14.44
C PHE A 265 -22.73 11.73 -14.61
N VAL A 266 -21.41 11.85 -14.55
CA VAL A 266 -20.57 10.65 -14.38
C VAL A 266 -20.77 10.17 -12.95
N PRO A 267 -21.14 8.89 -12.73
CA PRO A 267 -21.23 8.35 -11.39
C PRO A 267 -19.86 8.46 -10.70
N LYS A 268 -19.88 8.65 -9.37
CA LYS A 268 -18.65 8.55 -8.56
C LYS A 268 -17.97 7.21 -8.83
N GLY A 269 -16.65 7.23 -9.02
CA GLY A 269 -15.90 6.01 -9.37
C GLY A 269 -15.96 5.63 -10.86
N GLY A 270 -16.52 6.46 -11.74
CA GLY A 270 -16.54 6.19 -13.18
C GLY A 270 -15.15 6.19 -13.83
N PRO A 271 -14.95 5.42 -14.92
CA PRO A 271 -13.72 5.46 -15.72
C PRO A 271 -13.61 6.80 -16.46
N ASN A 272 -12.38 7.18 -16.83
CA ASN A 272 -12.12 8.37 -17.64
C ASN A 272 -11.49 8.02 -19.01
N ARG A 273 -11.39 9.01 -19.91
CA ARG A 273 -10.95 8.85 -21.30
C ARG A 273 -9.42 8.73 -21.49
N GLY A 274 -8.65 8.70 -20.41
CA GLY A 274 -7.20 8.62 -20.44
C GLY A 274 -6.52 9.95 -20.14
N ARG A 275 -5.20 9.88 -19.89
CA ARG A 275 -4.35 10.96 -19.38
C ARG A 275 -4.47 12.31 -20.11
N GLN A 276 -4.64 12.30 -21.43
CA GLN A 276 -4.65 13.52 -22.25
C GLN A 276 -5.96 14.31 -22.18
N TYR A 277 -7.02 13.71 -21.65
CA TYR A 277 -8.38 14.25 -21.69
C TYR A 277 -8.91 14.64 -20.31
N VAL A 278 -8.06 14.64 -19.29
CA VAL A 278 -8.47 14.86 -17.90
C VAL A 278 -7.59 15.89 -17.21
N GLY A 279 -8.19 16.65 -16.31
CA GLY A 279 -7.50 17.57 -15.41
C GLY A 279 -8.02 17.42 -13.99
N TRP A 280 -7.30 18.00 -13.03
CA TRP A 280 -7.75 18.07 -11.63
C TRP A 280 -8.36 19.42 -11.34
N CYS A 281 -9.53 19.43 -10.69
CA CYS A 281 -10.14 20.62 -10.13
C CYS A 281 -10.23 20.44 -8.62
N SER A 282 -9.66 21.37 -7.87
CA SER A 282 -9.66 21.35 -6.40
C SER A 282 -10.38 22.58 -5.88
N TRP A 283 -11.13 22.41 -4.80
CA TRP A 283 -11.76 23.49 -4.05
C TRP A 283 -11.25 23.49 -2.62
N MET A 284 -10.65 24.61 -2.22
CA MET A 284 -10.20 24.86 -0.86
C MET A 284 -11.10 25.91 -0.21
N PRO A 285 -11.52 25.72 1.06
CA PRO A 285 -12.38 26.68 1.73
C PRO A 285 -11.63 27.96 2.08
N LEU A 286 -12.29 29.10 1.86
CA LEU A 286 -11.88 30.44 2.27
C LEU A 286 -12.83 30.97 3.38
N PRO A 287 -12.47 32.04 4.09
CA PRO A 287 -13.37 32.74 4.99
C PRO A 287 -14.59 33.28 4.22
N GLY A 288 -15.72 33.45 4.91
CA GLY A 288 -16.90 34.11 4.31
C GLY A 288 -17.68 33.28 3.28
N ARG A 289 -17.68 31.94 3.39
CA ARG A 289 -18.37 31.03 2.43
C ARG A 289 -17.88 31.21 0.98
N GLN A 290 -16.57 31.35 0.86
CA GLN A 290 -15.88 31.41 -0.41
C GLN A 290 -15.04 30.15 -0.60
N TRP A 291 -14.71 29.91 -1.87
CA TRP A 291 -13.94 28.78 -2.33
C TRP A 291 -12.83 29.28 -3.24
N LEU A 292 -11.64 28.74 -3.04
CA LEU A 292 -10.57 28.83 -4.00
C LEU A 292 -10.63 27.61 -4.92
N GLN A 293 -11.03 27.83 -6.16
CA GLN A 293 -10.90 26.83 -7.21
C GLN A 293 -9.49 26.88 -7.81
N VAL A 294 -8.88 25.71 -7.92
CA VAL A 294 -7.60 25.53 -8.61
C VAL A 294 -7.73 24.41 -9.63
N LYS A 295 -7.45 24.68 -10.91
CA LYS A 295 -7.40 23.67 -11.97
C LYS A 295 -5.98 23.41 -12.44
N SER A 296 -5.64 22.14 -12.59
CA SER A 296 -4.38 21.65 -13.16
C SER A 296 -4.68 20.80 -14.41
N ARG A 297 -3.97 21.10 -15.51
CA ARG A 297 -4.14 20.41 -16.81
C ARG A 297 -3.19 19.24 -17.02
N ASP A 298 -2.00 19.27 -16.42
CA ASP A 298 -0.95 18.28 -16.68
C ASP A 298 -0.91 17.11 -15.67
N LEU A 299 -1.92 17.04 -14.79
CA LEU A 299 -2.00 16.14 -13.63
C LEU A 299 -0.87 16.32 -12.60
N THR A 300 0.17 17.09 -12.94
CA THR A 300 1.14 17.68 -12.02
C THR A 300 0.48 18.87 -11.34
N VAL A 301 0.05 18.67 -10.10
CA VAL A 301 -0.69 19.69 -9.37
C VAL A 301 0.24 20.68 -8.68
N THR A 302 1.51 20.33 -8.50
CA THR A 302 2.53 21.23 -7.94
C THR A 302 2.99 22.23 -9.00
N GLY A 303 2.92 23.53 -8.71
CA GLY A 303 3.36 24.56 -9.65
C GLY A 303 2.60 25.88 -9.51
N LYS A 304 3.00 26.86 -10.35
CA LYS A 304 2.37 28.18 -10.44
C LYS A 304 1.38 28.31 -11.60
N ASP A 305 1.38 27.37 -12.54
CA ASP A 305 0.60 27.45 -13.79
C ASP A 305 -0.84 26.93 -13.66
N ASN A 306 -1.40 27.00 -12.45
CA ASN A 306 -2.77 26.56 -12.21
C ASN A 306 -3.76 27.69 -12.51
N GLU A 307 -4.90 27.35 -13.10
CA GLU A 307 -6.01 28.30 -13.24
C GLU A 307 -6.67 28.47 -11.87
N ILE A 308 -6.50 29.64 -11.28
CA ILE A 308 -7.01 29.97 -9.94
C ILE A 308 -8.21 30.91 -10.08
N LYS A 309 -9.30 30.57 -9.38
CA LYS A 309 -10.50 31.41 -9.31
C LYS A 309 -11.10 31.38 -7.92
N VAL A 310 -11.37 32.56 -7.35
CA VAL A 310 -12.17 32.68 -6.13
C VAL A 310 -13.65 32.69 -6.51
N MET A 311 -14.48 31.99 -5.75
CA MET A 311 -15.91 31.92 -5.99
C MET A 311 -16.69 31.83 -4.68
N THR A 312 -17.87 32.42 -4.66
CA THR A 312 -18.87 32.26 -3.60
C THR A 312 -19.60 30.92 -3.73
N ASP A 313 -20.34 30.51 -2.70
CA ASP A 313 -21.24 29.35 -2.78
C ASP A 313 -22.17 29.42 -4.01
N SER A 314 -22.79 30.57 -4.27
CA SER A 314 -23.72 30.74 -5.40
C SER A 314 -23.05 30.57 -6.76
N GLU A 315 -21.84 31.11 -6.91
CA GLU A 315 -21.06 30.95 -8.15
C GLU A 315 -20.58 29.50 -8.35
N LEU A 316 -20.26 28.80 -7.25
CA LEU A 316 -19.90 27.39 -7.28
C LEU A 316 -21.12 26.53 -7.64
N ASP A 317 -22.30 26.81 -7.09
CA ASP A 317 -23.55 26.15 -7.45
C ASP A 317 -23.84 26.32 -8.95
N GLU A 318 -23.84 27.56 -9.44
CA GLU A 318 -24.06 27.85 -10.86
C GLU A 318 -23.05 27.10 -11.75
N ARG A 319 -21.80 27.00 -11.29
CA ARG A 319 -20.73 26.30 -12.00
C ARG A 319 -20.96 24.79 -12.05
N LEU A 320 -21.38 24.18 -10.95
CA LEU A 320 -21.65 22.74 -10.87
C LEU A 320 -22.92 22.37 -11.63
N GLU A 321 -23.95 23.23 -11.60
CA GLU A 321 -25.19 23.05 -12.34
C GLU A 321 -25.02 23.14 -13.86
N LYS A 322 -24.03 23.90 -14.35
CA LYS A 322 -23.66 23.96 -15.77
C LYS A 322 -23.17 22.62 -16.34
N ARG A 323 -22.76 21.67 -15.49
CA ARG A 323 -22.33 20.29 -15.84
C ARG A 323 -21.24 20.19 -16.91
N ASP A 324 -20.45 21.24 -17.09
CA ASP A 324 -19.42 21.27 -18.13
C ASP A 324 -18.11 20.59 -17.71
N MET A 325 -17.96 20.28 -16.42
CA MET A 325 -16.80 19.56 -15.88
C MET A 325 -16.93 18.03 -15.95
N TYR A 326 -18.13 17.51 -16.23
CA TYR A 326 -18.41 16.07 -16.32
C TYR A 326 -18.02 15.29 -15.04
N ILE A 327 -18.45 15.82 -13.88
CA ILE A 327 -18.19 15.28 -12.53
C ILE A 327 -19.51 14.94 -11.83
N SER A 328 -19.44 14.24 -10.68
CA SER A 328 -20.61 13.79 -9.91
C SER A 328 -21.23 14.86 -8.98
N LEU A 329 -20.58 16.00 -8.80
CA LEU A 329 -20.99 17.05 -7.87
C LEU A 329 -21.89 18.06 -8.56
N GLY A 330 -22.98 18.45 -7.89
CA GLY A 330 -23.99 19.38 -8.38
C GLY A 330 -24.21 20.62 -7.51
N LYS A 331 -23.74 20.63 -6.26
CA LYS A 331 -23.91 21.77 -5.32
C LYS A 331 -22.68 21.99 -4.43
N ALA A 332 -22.50 23.23 -3.97
CA ALA A 332 -21.47 23.66 -3.02
C ALA A 332 -21.55 22.90 -1.68
N ASP A 333 -22.75 22.56 -1.21
CA ASP A 333 -22.92 21.77 0.01
C ASP A 333 -22.30 20.36 -0.09
N GLN A 334 -22.28 19.76 -1.29
CA GLN A 334 -21.61 18.47 -1.50
C GLN A 334 -20.09 18.61 -1.44
N VAL A 335 -19.55 19.71 -1.98
CA VAL A 335 -18.13 20.05 -1.88
C VAL A 335 -17.75 20.26 -0.41
N ARG A 336 -18.59 20.98 0.36
CA ARG A 336 -18.41 21.20 1.80
C ARG A 336 -18.37 19.90 2.59
N SER A 337 -19.32 19.00 2.34
CA SER A 337 -19.35 17.69 3.02
C SER A 337 -18.09 16.86 2.74
N ILE A 338 -17.52 16.95 1.53
CA ILE A 338 -16.24 16.28 1.20
C ILE A 338 -15.08 16.92 1.96
N VAL A 339 -15.04 18.25 2.04
CA VAL A 339 -13.99 19.00 2.76
C VAL A 339 -14.03 18.71 4.26
N GLU A 340 -15.20 18.64 4.86
CA GLU A 340 -15.38 18.25 6.27
C GLU A 340 -14.82 16.85 6.51
N LYS A 341 -15.19 15.87 5.66
CA LYS A 341 -14.63 14.52 5.72
C LYS A 341 -13.12 14.47 5.52
N SER A 342 -12.57 15.28 4.61
CA SER A 342 -11.12 15.40 4.42
C SER A 342 -10.41 15.86 5.69
N SER A 343 -11.05 16.71 6.50
CA SER A 343 -10.52 17.17 7.78
C SER A 343 -10.59 16.07 8.85
N GLU A 344 -11.75 15.40 8.97
CA GLU A 344 -11.95 14.31 9.94
C GLU A 344 -10.92 13.19 9.77
N ILE A 345 -10.69 12.74 8.54
CA ILE A 345 -9.75 11.64 8.27
C ILE A 345 -8.29 12.07 8.30
N TRP A 346 -8.01 13.36 8.21
CA TRP A 346 -6.66 13.87 8.39
C TRP A 346 -6.16 13.59 9.81
N ASP A 347 -7.02 13.72 10.83
CA ASP A 347 -6.64 13.40 12.21
C ASP A 347 -6.31 11.92 12.40
N ASP A 348 -7.07 11.02 11.77
CA ASP A 348 -6.78 9.58 11.73
C ASP A 348 -5.40 9.31 11.13
N LEU A 349 -5.09 9.97 10.02
CA LEU A 349 -3.80 9.85 9.35
C LEU A 349 -2.65 10.41 10.21
N ILE A 350 -2.86 11.53 10.92
CA ILE A 350 -1.88 12.07 11.85
C ILE A 350 -1.62 11.10 13.01
N ASP A 351 -2.67 10.50 13.59
CA ASP A 351 -2.52 9.55 14.69
C ASP A 351 -1.66 8.34 14.28
N ILE A 352 -1.88 7.79 13.08
CA ILE A 352 -1.03 6.72 12.53
C ILE A 352 0.43 7.18 12.41
N LYS A 353 0.68 8.38 11.87
CA LYS A 353 2.04 8.87 11.58
C LYS A 353 2.79 9.32 12.83
N ARG A 354 2.12 9.96 13.79
CA ARG A 354 2.75 10.67 14.92
C ARG A 354 2.46 10.05 16.28
N GLY A 355 1.35 9.31 16.44
CA GLY A 355 0.88 8.84 17.73
C GLY A 355 0.44 9.97 18.63
N ARG A 356 -0.86 10.28 18.64
CA ARG A 356 -1.41 11.25 19.59
C ARG A 356 -1.97 10.57 20.83
#